data_AF-X0VJI2-F1
#
_entry.id   AF-X0VJI2-F1
#
_cell.length_a   1.000
_cell.length_b   1.000
_cell.length_c   1.000
_cell.angle_alpha   90.00
_cell.angle_beta   90.00
_cell.angle_gamma   90.00
#
_symmetry.space_group_name_H-M   'P 1'
#
loop_
_entity.id
_entity.type
_entity.pdbx_description
1 polymer ?
#
loop_
_entity_poly.entity_id
_entity_poly.type
_entity_poly.pdbx_seq_one_letter_code
_entity_poly.pdbx_strand_id
1 'polypeptide(L)'
;DMVIIETNKSIYNITLAENPENKSRTYLGVYVQQNTKIKESFTEKYGKFTPMIIIWLMGLLYWLYVLNLGIGLFNLAPMGPLDGGRMLLVTLQQFLKEEKAVKYWKNIGIFFLALVLINILFAFIR
;
A
#
# COMPACT_ATOMS: atom_id res chain seq x y z
N ASP A 1 -26.34 1.02 27.09
CA ASP A 1 -25.81 2.41 27.10
C ASP A 1 -26.59 3.30 26.16
N MET A 2 -26.78 4.58 26.51
CA MET A 2 -27.44 5.58 25.69
C MET A 2 -26.41 6.59 25.18
N VAL A 3 -26.44 6.90 23.88
CA VAL A 3 -25.56 7.88 23.24
C VAL A 3 -26.40 8.96 22.56
N ILE A 4 -25.96 10.20 22.67
CA ILE A 4 -26.58 11.35 22.01
C ILE A 4 -25.82 11.62 20.72
N ILE A 5 -26.51 11.55 19.58
CA ILE A 5 -25.97 11.88 18.26
C ILE A 5 -26.58 13.18 17.80
N GLU A 6 -25.75 14.22 17.72
CA GLU A 6 -26.11 15.50 17.13
C GLU A 6 -25.82 15.48 15.62
N THR A 7 -26.83 15.81 14.82
CA THR A 7 -26.72 15.96 13.36
C THR A 7 -27.10 17.37 12.94
N ASN A 8 -26.83 17.73 11.70
CA ASN A 8 -27.25 19.01 11.12
C ASN A 8 -28.78 19.18 10.98
N LYS A 9 -29.57 18.14 11.28
CA LYS A 9 -31.04 18.19 11.23
C LYS A 9 -31.68 18.09 12.61
N SER A 10 -31.14 17.24 13.48
CA SER A 10 -31.72 16.95 14.78
C SER A 10 -30.75 16.19 15.70
N ILE A 11 -31.10 16.17 16.98
CA ILE A 11 -30.42 15.43 18.03
C ILE A 11 -31.19 14.13 18.29
N TYR A 12 -30.47 13.00 18.30
CA TYR A 12 -31.05 11.68 18.53
C TYR A 12 -30.45 11.05 19.77
N ASN A 13 -31.30 10.60 20.69
CA ASN A 13 -30.89 9.79 21.83
C ASN A 13 -31.06 8.33 21.46
N ILE A 14 -29.95 7.63 21.20
CA ILE A 14 -29.94 6.27 20.68
C ILE A 14 -29.48 5.32 21.79
N THR A 15 -30.30 4.32 22.07
CA THR A 15 -29.93 3.19 22.92
C THR A 15 -29.15 2.18 22.09
N LEU A 16 -27.92 1.88 22.51
CA LEU A 16 -27.07 0.92 21.81
C LEU A 16 -27.51 -0.51 22.10
N ALA A 17 -27.50 -1.36 21.07
CA ALA A 17 -27.80 -2.80 21.19
C ALA A 17 -26.53 -3.61 21.51
N GLU A 18 -26.66 -4.90 21.80
CA GLU A 18 -25.50 -5.79 21.93
C GLU A 18 -24.85 -6.08 20.58
N ASN A 19 -23.51 -6.19 20.55
CA ASN A 19 -22.80 -6.55 19.34
C ASN A 19 -23.01 -8.05 19.02
N PRO A 20 -23.44 -8.41 17.79
CA PRO A 20 -23.72 -9.80 17.39
C PRO A 20 -22.50 -10.73 17.46
N GLU A 21 -21.29 -10.20 17.29
CA GLU A 21 -20.05 -10.96 17.36
C GLU A 21 -19.42 -10.95 18.76
N ASN A 22 -19.75 -9.96 19.59
CA ASN A 22 -19.20 -9.84 20.94
C ASN A 22 -20.21 -9.22 21.92
N LYS A 23 -20.95 -10.07 22.63
CA LYS A 23 -21.99 -9.66 23.60
C LYS A 23 -21.51 -8.74 24.73
N SER A 24 -20.20 -8.65 24.98
CA SER A 24 -19.64 -7.71 25.97
C SER A 24 -19.54 -6.25 25.49
N ARG A 25 -19.83 -5.98 24.21
CA ARG A 25 -19.73 -4.66 23.60
C ARG A 25 -21.08 -4.16 23.11
N THR A 26 -21.33 -2.88 23.30
CA THR A 26 -22.48 -2.17 22.71
C THR A 26 -22.21 -1.83 21.25
N TYR A 27 -23.24 -1.86 20.41
CA TYR A 27 -23.16 -1.68 18.97
C TYR A 27 -24.26 -0.74 18.47
N LEU A 28 -23.86 0.23 17.66
CA LEU A 28 -24.77 1.24 17.09
C LEU A 28 -25.47 0.74 15.81
N GLY A 29 -24.87 -0.22 15.09
CA GLY A 29 -25.47 -0.78 13.86
C GLY A 29 -25.34 0.09 12.61
N VAL A 30 -24.64 1.22 12.68
CA VAL A 30 -24.38 2.10 11.53
C VAL A 30 -22.89 2.39 11.38
N TYR A 31 -22.44 2.44 10.13
CA TYR A 31 -21.09 2.87 9.79
C TYR A 31 -21.10 4.33 9.41
N VAL A 32 -20.37 5.15 10.17
CA VAL A 32 -20.18 6.57 9.85
C VAL A 32 -18.93 6.68 8.98
N GLN A 33 -19.08 7.28 7.80
CA GLN A 33 -17.95 7.57 6.91
C GLN A 33 -17.87 9.07 6.65
N GLN A 34 -16.65 9.59 6.64
CA GLN A 34 -16.40 10.98 6.28
C GLN A 34 -16.77 11.21 4.81
N ASN A 35 -17.62 12.20 4.55
CA ASN A 35 -17.97 12.60 3.20
C ASN A 35 -16.99 13.69 2.71
N THR A 36 -16.06 13.30 1.85
CA THR A 36 -15.11 14.24 1.25
C THR A 36 -15.67 14.75 -0.07
N LYS A 37 -15.86 16.07 -0.17
CA LYS A 37 -16.31 16.76 -1.39
C LYS A 37 -15.31 17.83 -1.81
N ILE A 38 -15.28 18.10 -3.11
CA ILE A 38 -14.51 19.20 -3.68
C ILE A 38 -15.11 20.51 -3.17
N LYS A 39 -14.27 21.43 -2.70
CA LYS A 39 -14.73 22.74 -2.20
C LYS A 39 -15.48 23.49 -3.30
N GLU A 40 -16.65 24.03 -2.96
CA GLU A 40 -17.49 24.79 -3.89
C GLU A 40 -16.74 26.00 -4.45
N SER A 41 -16.02 26.74 -3.60
CA SER A 41 -15.20 27.89 -4.00
C SER A 41 -14.12 27.57 -5.05
N PHE A 42 -13.62 26.34 -5.08
CA PHE A 42 -12.66 25.89 -6.09
C PHE A 42 -13.38 25.60 -7.43
N THR A 43 -14.56 25.00 -7.35
CA THR A 43 -15.39 24.67 -8.52
C THR A 43 -15.95 25.93 -9.18
N GLU A 44 -16.32 26.95 -8.40
CA GLU A 44 -16.77 28.25 -8.90
C GLU A 44 -15.63 28.99 -9.64
N LYS A 45 -14.41 28.96 -9.10
CA LYS A 45 -13.26 29.66 -9.67
C LYS A 45 -12.69 29.00 -10.93
N TYR A 46 -12.65 27.67 -10.97
CA TYR A 46 -11.96 26.91 -12.02
C TYR A 46 -12.89 26.06 -12.89
N GLY A 47 -14.20 26.09 -12.63
CA GLY A 47 -15.19 25.28 -13.33
C GLY A 47 -15.24 23.83 -12.86
N LYS A 48 -16.33 23.13 -13.22
CA LYS A 48 -16.62 21.75 -12.78
C LYS A 48 -15.68 20.69 -13.35
N PHE A 49 -15.05 20.95 -14.50
CA PHE A 49 -14.19 19.99 -15.20
C PHE A 49 -12.75 19.98 -14.71
N THR A 50 -12.22 21.12 -14.26
CA THR A 50 -10.82 21.25 -13.81
C THR A 50 -10.48 20.31 -12.65
N PRO A 51 -11.29 20.20 -11.58
CA PRO A 51 -11.00 19.28 -10.49
C PRO A 51 -10.96 17.82 -10.94
N MET A 52 -11.81 17.44 -11.90
CA MET A 52 -11.89 16.07 -12.43
C MET A 52 -10.58 15.70 -13.17
N ILE A 53 -10.08 16.61 -14.00
CA ILE A 53 -8.82 16.41 -14.75
C ILE A 53 -7.64 16.31 -13.77
N ILE A 54 -7.58 17.19 -12.76
CA ILE A 54 -6.51 17.17 -11.76
C ILE A 54 -6.51 15.85 -10.99
N ILE A 55 -7.67 15.41 -10.49
CA ILE A 55 -7.78 14.14 -9.75
C ILE A 55 -7.36 12.96 -10.64
N TRP A 56 -7.79 12.94 -11.90
CA TRP A 56 -7.40 11.91 -12.84
C TRP A 56 -5.89 11.88 -13.09
N LEU A 57 -5.29 13.06 -13.32
CA LEU A 57 -3.85 13.18 -13.56
C LEU A 57 -3.04 12.79 -12.32
N MET A 58 -3.48 13.20 -11.12
CA MET A 58 -2.88 12.76 -9.87
C MET A 58 -2.95 11.25 -9.71
N GLY A 59 -4.08 10.63 -10.05
CA GLY A 59 -4.23 9.18 -10.07
C GLY A 59 -3.25 8.52 -11.04
N LEU A 60 -3.10 9.06 -12.25
CA LEU A 60 -2.13 8.58 -13.23
C LEU A 60 -0.69 8.67 -12.70
N LEU A 61 -0.28 9.83 -12.18
CA LEU A 61 1.05 10.03 -11.63
C LEU A 61 1.32 9.13 -10.43
N TYR A 62 0.31 8.90 -9.58
CA TYR A 62 0.40 7.96 -8.47
C TYR A 62 0.68 6.54 -8.97
N TRP A 63 -0.08 6.06 -9.97
CA TRP A 63 0.15 4.73 -10.54
C TRP A 63 1.50 4.62 -11.24
N LEU A 64 1.91 5.64 -12.00
CA LEU A 64 3.24 5.69 -12.59
C LEU A 64 4.32 5.62 -11.52
N TYR A 65 4.20 6.39 -10.44
CA TYR A 65 5.13 6.37 -9.32
C TYR A 65 5.21 4.98 -8.69
N VAL A 66 4.08 4.39 -8.31
CA VAL A 66 4.02 3.08 -7.65
C VAL A 66 4.59 1.99 -8.56
N LEU A 67 4.23 1.98 -9.84
CA LEU A 67 4.70 0.96 -10.79
C LEU A 67 6.19 1.12 -11.10
N ASN A 68 6.67 2.33 -11.39
CA ASN A 68 8.09 2.53 -11.68
C ASN A 68 8.96 2.23 -10.46
N LEU A 69 8.54 2.67 -9.27
CA LEU A 69 9.25 2.37 -8.04
C LEU A 69 9.21 0.87 -7.74
N GLY A 70 8.06 0.23 -7.85
CA GLY A 70 7.89 -1.20 -7.59
C GLY A 70 8.71 -2.08 -8.54
N ILE A 71 8.62 -1.82 -9.85
CA ILE A 71 9.39 -2.54 -10.88
C ILE A 71 10.89 -2.27 -10.69
N GLY A 72 11.28 -1.02 -10.43
CA GLY A 72 12.67 -0.66 -10.18
C GLY A 72 13.25 -1.37 -8.96
N LEU A 73 12.54 -1.35 -7.83
CA LEU A 73 12.95 -2.05 -6.61
C LEU A 73 13.02 -3.57 -6.81
N PHE A 74 12.06 -4.15 -7.54
CA PHE A 74 12.09 -5.57 -7.88
C PHE A 74 13.32 -5.91 -8.72
N ASN A 75 13.60 -5.15 -9.78
CA ASN A 75 14.78 -5.38 -10.62
C ASN A 75 16.09 -5.16 -9.88
N LEU A 76 16.14 -4.28 -8.87
CA LEU A 76 17.32 -4.06 -8.04
C LEU A 76 17.55 -5.17 -6.99
N ALA A 77 16.62 -6.11 -6.83
CA ALA A 77 16.84 -7.22 -5.92
C ALA A 77 18.06 -8.06 -6.37
N PRO A 78 18.91 -8.51 -5.43
CA PRO A 78 20.16 -9.20 -5.74
C PRO A 78 19.93 -10.67 -6.12
N MET A 79 19.07 -10.91 -7.10
CA MET A 79 18.70 -12.23 -7.62
C MET A 79 19.23 -12.39 -9.04
N GLY A 80 19.73 -13.58 -9.37
CA GLY A 80 20.45 -13.81 -10.63
C GLY A 80 19.78 -13.40 -11.95
N PRO A 81 18.46 -13.62 -12.17
CA PRO A 81 17.82 -13.20 -13.40
C PRO A 81 17.53 -11.69 -13.49
N LEU A 82 17.69 -10.95 -12.39
CA LEU A 82 17.37 -9.53 -12.29
C LEU A 82 18.63 -8.65 -12.41
N ASP A 83 18.43 -7.38 -12.73
CA ASP A 83 19.53 -6.42 -12.92
C ASP A 83 20.37 -6.26 -11.66
N GLY A 84 19.75 -6.23 -10.49
CA GLY A 84 20.40 -6.14 -9.17
C GLY A 84 21.31 -7.34 -8.88
N GLY A 85 20.97 -8.52 -9.40
CA GLY A 85 21.85 -9.68 -9.35
C GLY A 85 23.14 -9.46 -10.16
N ARG A 86 23.03 -8.88 -11.35
CA ARG A 86 24.20 -8.56 -12.18
C ARG A 86 25.04 -7.45 -11.56
N MET A 87 24.40 -6.39 -11.05
CA MET A 87 25.07 -5.32 -10.32
C MET A 87 25.86 -5.87 -9.14
N LEU A 88 25.24 -6.72 -8.32
CA LEU A 88 25.90 -7.37 -7.19
C LEU A 88 27.12 -8.19 -7.64
N LEU A 89 27.00 -8.99 -8.71
CA LEU A 89 28.12 -9.81 -9.19
C LEU A 89 29.31 -8.93 -9.59
N VAL A 90 29.07 -7.89 -10.40
CA VAL A 90 30.11 -6.97 -10.85
C VAL A 90 30.76 -6.26 -9.67
N THR A 91 29.98 -5.78 -8.70
CA THR A 91 30.51 -5.17 -7.49
C THR A 91 31.35 -6.16 -6.68
N LEU A 92 30.91 -7.41 -6.50
CA LEU A 92 31.68 -8.41 -5.78
C LEU A 92 33.00 -8.76 -6.49
N GLN A 93 32.99 -8.83 -7.82
CA GLN A 93 34.18 -9.08 -8.63
C GLN A 93 35.25 -7.97 -8.51
N GLN A 94 34.85 -6.74 -8.16
CA GLN A 94 35.82 -5.65 -7.91
C GLN A 94 36.58 -5.82 -6.60
N PHE A 95 36.00 -6.49 -5.59
CA PHE A 95 36.60 -6.62 -4.26
C PHE A 95 37.10 -8.04 -3.95
N LEU A 96 36.61 -9.05 -4.66
CA LEU A 96 36.88 -10.46 -4.37
C LEU A 96 37.39 -11.18 -5.62
N LYS A 97 38.11 -12.29 -5.40
CA LYS A 97 38.44 -13.24 -6.48
C LYS A 97 37.16 -13.82 -7.07
N GLU A 98 37.17 -14.06 -8.38
CA GLU A 98 36.04 -14.57 -9.17
C GLU A 98 35.28 -15.72 -8.49
N GLU A 99 35.98 -16.75 -8.03
CA GLU A 99 35.38 -17.90 -7.35
C GLU A 99 34.59 -17.52 -6.10
N LYS A 100 35.11 -16.59 -5.30
CA LYS A 100 34.45 -16.10 -4.09
C LYS A 100 33.28 -15.18 -4.45
N ALA A 101 33.44 -14.31 -5.45
CA ALA A 101 32.39 -13.42 -5.93
C ALA A 101 31.16 -14.21 -6.40
N VAL A 102 31.37 -15.21 -7.25
CA VAL A 102 30.29 -16.10 -7.76
C VAL A 102 29.64 -16.88 -6.62
N LYS A 103 30.42 -17.38 -5.66
CA LYS A 103 29.87 -18.09 -4.48
C LYS A 103 28.96 -17.19 -3.64
N TYR A 104 29.40 -15.97 -3.32
CA TYR A 104 28.59 -15.03 -2.55
C TYR A 104 27.36 -14.56 -3.33
N TRP A 105 27.53 -14.24 -4.61
CA TRP A 105 26.42 -13.87 -5.50
C TRP A 105 25.32 -14.95 -5.50
N LYS A 106 25.70 -16.23 -5.67
CA LYS A 106 24.75 -17.34 -5.66
C LYS A 106 24.05 -17.48 -4.31
N ASN A 107 24.81 -17.40 -3.21
CA ASN A 107 24.24 -17.53 -1.86
C ASN A 107 23.27 -16.39 -1.54
N ILE A 108 23.63 -15.15 -1.86
CA ILE A 108 22.77 -13.97 -1.67
C ILE A 108 21.52 -14.09 -2.55
N GLY A 109 21.67 -14.47 -3.81
CA GLY A 109 20.54 -14.66 -4.72
C GLY A 109 19.56 -15.72 -4.25
N ILE A 110 20.04 -16.87 -3.79
CA ILE A 110 19.19 -17.93 -3.22
C ILE A 110 18.49 -17.46 -1.95
N PHE A 111 19.20 -16.75 -1.07
CA PHE A 111 18.62 -16.20 0.16
C PHE A 111 17.48 -15.22 -0.15
N PHE A 112 17.69 -14.27 -1.07
CA PHE A 112 16.64 -13.33 -1.48
C PHE A 112 15.47 -14.02 -2.17
N LEU A 113 15.74 -15.01 -3.04
CA LEU A 113 14.69 -15.80 -3.66
C LEU A 113 13.85 -16.55 -2.61
N ALA A 114 14.50 -17.17 -1.62
CA ALA A 114 13.82 -17.84 -0.52
C ALA A 114 12.97 -16.87 0.31
N LEU A 115 13.48 -15.68 0.62
CA LEU A 115 12.70 -14.63 1.31
C LEU A 115 11.44 -14.26 0.54
N VAL A 116 11.53 -14.06 -0.78
CA VAL A 116 10.37 -13.75 -1.62
C VAL A 116 9.38 -14.91 -1.62
N LEU A 117 9.85 -16.13 -1.85
CA LEU A 117 8.98 -17.32 -1.89
C LEU A 117 8.28 -17.56 -0.55
N ILE A 118 8.98 -17.42 0.57
CA ILE A 118 8.39 -17.58 1.91
C ILE A 118 7.28 -16.55 2.14
N ASN A 119 7.51 -15.29 1.77
CA ASN A 119 6.48 -14.25 1.92
C ASN A 119 5.24 -14.54 1.06
N ILE A 120 5.45 -14.97 -0.19
CA ILE A 120 4.36 -15.33 -1.10
C ILE A 120 3.59 -16.53 -0.55
N LEU A 121 4.28 -17.62 -0.18
CA LEU A 121 3.64 -18.84 0.34
C LEU A 121 2.91 -18.58 1.66
N PHE A 122 3.49 -17.80 2.56
CA PHE A 122 2.85 -17.42 3.83
C PHE A 122 1.54 -16.66 3.60
N ALA A 123 1.50 -15.77 2.59
CA ALA A 123 0.30 -15.04 2.22
C ALA A 123 -0.82 -15.93 1.64
N PHE A 124 -0.51 -17.13 1.15
CA PHE A 124 -1.52 -18.09 0.67
C PHE A 124 -1.97 -19.11 1.73
N ILE A 125 -1.17 -19.32 2.77
CA ILE A 125 -1.49 -20.25 3.87
C ILE A 125 -2.37 -19.57 4.93
N ARG A 126 -2.27 -18.25 5.05
CA ARG A 126 -3.08 -17.42 5.96
C ARG A 126 -4.28 -16.82 5.25
#